data_AF-A0A2Z2HIT5-F1
#
_entry.id   AF-A0A2Z2HIT5-F1
#
_cell.length_a   1.000
_cell.length_b   1.000
_cell.length_c   1.000
_cell.angle_alpha   90.00
_cell.angle_beta   90.00
_cell.angle_gamma   90.00
#
_symmetry.space_group_name_H-M   'P 1'
#
loop_
_entity.id
_entity.type
_entity.pdbx_description
1 polymer ?
#
loop_
_entity_poly.entity_id
_entity_poly.type
_entity_poly.pdbx_seq_one_letter_code
_entity_poly.pdbx_strand_id
1 'polypeptide(L)'
;MKSLVIFSVILIFTVTPAYGQLLSDATGLINRMDIQTSGYGFEVVLTSNFDLVDFNFDKNSKQLILYLDSGLENNLGELVIPSTLLNGDFTFYLNDQKFFPKIQSNEKVHFITFEFTGSGSNIISITGSEYLVGLDEITPIENNLENDFLPPDGQFDTTLTTDSFVWIIGAGIAIVSGIIVVKKFVKK
;
A
#
# COMPACT_ATOMS: atom_id res chain seq x y z
N MET A 1 32.97 -41.48 -43.78
CA MET A 1 32.84 -40.08 -43.28
C MET A 1 31.51 -39.42 -43.70
N LYS A 2 31.02 -39.59 -44.94
CA LYS A 2 29.76 -38.98 -45.41
C LYS A 2 28.49 -39.45 -44.66
N SER A 3 28.39 -40.75 -44.35
CA SER A 3 27.24 -41.33 -43.63
C SER A 3 27.13 -40.85 -42.17
N LEU A 4 28.26 -40.55 -41.52
CA LEU A 4 28.28 -40.11 -40.12
C LEU A 4 27.78 -38.67 -39.97
N VAL A 5 28.05 -37.82 -40.97
CA VAL A 5 27.51 -36.46 -41.05
C VAL A 5 25.99 -36.49 -41.25
N ILE A 6 25.49 -37.35 -42.12
CA ILE A 6 24.04 -37.50 -42.38
C ILE A 6 23.32 -37.96 -41.10
N PHE A 7 23.88 -38.92 -40.38
CA PHE A 7 23.31 -39.40 -39.12
C PHE A 7 23.31 -38.29 -38.04
N SER A 8 24.39 -37.49 -37.98
CA SER A 8 24.49 -36.35 -37.06
C SER A 8 23.46 -35.26 -37.37
N VAL A 9 23.14 -35.01 -38.64
CA VAL A 9 22.14 -34.01 -39.02
C VAL A 9 20.73 -34.48 -38.68
N ILE A 10 20.41 -35.76 -38.89
CA ILE A 10 19.10 -36.32 -38.56
C ILE A 10 18.83 -36.26 -37.04
N LEU A 11 19.85 -36.48 -36.22
CA LEU A 11 19.73 -36.43 -34.76
C LEU A 11 19.27 -35.05 -34.25
N ILE A 12 19.72 -33.96 -34.90
CA ILE A 12 19.36 -32.58 -34.53
C ILE A 12 17.88 -32.28 -34.82
N PHE A 13 17.23 -33.02 -35.72
CA PHE A 13 15.79 -32.88 -35.99
C PHE A 13 14.90 -33.75 -35.09
N THR A 14 15.48 -34.71 -34.37
CA THR A 14 14.73 -35.57 -33.42
C THR A 14 14.67 -35.05 -31.99
N VAL A 15 15.46 -34.03 -31.66
CA VAL A 15 15.23 -33.25 -30.44
C VAL A 15 14.00 -32.38 -30.67
N THR A 16 12.84 -32.91 -30.30
CA THR A 16 11.67 -32.06 -30.06
C THR A 16 12.12 -30.96 -29.09
N PRO A 17 11.74 -29.69 -29.28
CA PRO A 17 11.95 -28.70 -28.25
C PRO A 17 11.31 -29.28 -26.98
N ALA A 18 12.13 -29.57 -25.97
CA ALA A 18 11.62 -29.78 -24.64
C ALA A 18 10.88 -28.48 -24.35
N TYR A 19 9.54 -28.55 -24.37
CA TYR A 19 8.65 -27.41 -24.25
C TYR A 19 9.24 -26.50 -23.18
N GLY A 20 9.68 -25.30 -23.59
CA GLY A 20 9.88 -24.22 -22.64
C GLY A 20 8.50 -23.94 -22.11
N GLN A 21 8.08 -24.73 -21.11
CA GLN A 21 6.84 -24.52 -20.39
C GLN A 21 6.87 -23.06 -19.98
N LEU A 22 5.85 -22.31 -20.39
CA LEU A 22 5.76 -20.89 -20.11
C LEU A 22 5.83 -20.73 -18.59
N LEU A 23 7.02 -20.45 -18.07
CA LEU A 23 7.25 -20.18 -16.64
C LEU A 23 6.53 -18.90 -16.21
N SER A 24 6.04 -18.11 -17.18
CA SER A 24 5.28 -16.89 -16.99
C SER A 24 4.04 -17.12 -16.14
N ASP A 25 3.34 -18.26 -16.31
CA ASP A 25 1.99 -18.46 -15.77
C ASP A 25 1.92 -18.51 -14.23
N ALA A 26 3.08 -18.59 -13.56
CA ALA A 26 3.20 -18.65 -12.10
C ALA A 26 4.29 -17.69 -11.56
N THR A 27 4.59 -16.60 -12.27
CA THR A 27 5.53 -15.59 -11.76
C THR A 27 4.94 -14.90 -10.54
N GLY A 28 5.61 -14.96 -9.39
CA GLY A 28 5.18 -14.26 -8.17
C GLY A 28 5.63 -12.78 -8.19
N LEU A 29 4.72 -11.89 -8.58
CA LEU A 29 4.86 -10.44 -8.49
C LEU A 29 4.60 -9.99 -7.05
N ILE A 30 5.52 -9.23 -6.46
CA ILE A 30 5.40 -8.74 -5.08
C ILE A 30 4.92 -7.29 -5.10
N ASN A 31 3.80 -7.05 -4.44
CA ASN A 31 3.24 -5.72 -4.19
C ASN A 31 3.19 -5.44 -2.69
N ARG A 32 3.65 -4.25 -2.28
CA ARG A 32 3.64 -3.77 -0.89
C ARG A 32 2.70 -2.59 -0.78
N MET A 33 1.69 -2.72 0.06
CA MET A 33 0.64 -1.73 0.27
C MET A 33 0.82 -1.10 1.65
N ASP A 34 1.19 0.17 1.66
CA ASP A 34 1.33 0.95 2.90
C ASP A 34 -0.03 1.58 3.26
N ILE A 35 -0.72 0.99 4.23
CA ILE A 35 -2.02 1.46 4.73
C ILE A 35 -1.79 2.41 5.89
N GLN A 36 -2.15 3.68 5.70
CA GLN A 36 -2.08 4.70 6.74
C GLN A 36 -3.46 4.89 7.38
N THR A 37 -3.61 4.54 8.65
CA THR A 37 -4.89 4.63 9.36
C THR A 37 -4.70 4.76 10.87
N SER A 38 -5.59 5.52 11.52
CA SER A 38 -5.58 5.76 12.97
C SER A 38 -4.22 6.20 13.55
N GLY A 39 -3.42 6.91 12.75
CA GLY A 39 -2.10 7.43 13.12
C GLY A 39 -0.93 6.45 12.94
N TYR A 40 -1.17 5.26 12.39
CA TYR A 40 -0.14 4.25 12.13
C TYR A 40 -0.05 3.89 10.65
N GLY A 41 1.12 3.39 10.25
CA GLY A 41 1.36 2.77 8.96
C GLY A 41 1.49 1.26 9.09
N PHE A 42 0.79 0.52 8.23
CA PHE A 42 0.81 -0.93 8.17
C PHE A 42 1.20 -1.39 6.76
N GLU A 43 2.19 -2.29 6.66
CA GLU A 43 2.55 -2.90 5.38
C GLU A 43 1.75 -4.20 5.19
N VAL A 44 0.94 -4.24 4.13
CA VAL A 44 0.30 -5.46 3.63
C VAL A 44 1.03 -5.92 2.39
N VAL A 45 1.39 -7.20 2.31
CA VAL A 45 2.17 -7.74 1.20
C VAL A 45 1.34 -8.73 0.39
N LEU A 46 1.23 -8.50 -0.92
CA LEU A 46 0.62 -9.40 -1.88
C LEU A 46 1.71 -10.00 -2.78
N THR A 47 1.74 -11.32 -2.90
CA THR A 47 2.53 -12.03 -3.93
C THR A 47 1.57 -12.77 -4.86
N SER A 48 1.60 -12.47 -6.16
CA SER A 48 0.58 -12.97 -7.10
C SER A 48 1.09 -13.16 -8.52
N ASN A 49 0.39 -13.95 -9.34
CA ASN A 49 0.62 -14.06 -10.78
C ASN A 49 -0.25 -13.09 -11.62
N PHE A 50 -0.85 -12.10 -10.96
CA PHE A 50 -1.64 -11.01 -11.55
C PHE A 50 -1.16 -9.67 -10.99
N ASP A 51 -1.53 -8.59 -11.69
CA ASP A 51 -1.15 -7.23 -11.32
C ASP A 51 -2.10 -6.65 -10.26
N LEU A 52 -1.54 -5.97 -9.26
CA LEU A 52 -2.29 -5.09 -8.37
C LEU A 52 -2.33 -3.70 -9.00
N VAL A 53 -3.51 -3.27 -9.41
CA VAL A 53 -3.73 -1.95 -10.02
C VAL A 53 -3.83 -0.86 -8.96
N ASP A 54 -4.60 -1.13 -7.90
CA ASP A 54 -4.83 -0.20 -6.80
C ASP A 54 -5.36 -0.95 -5.55
N PHE A 55 -5.41 -0.27 -4.41
CA PHE A 55 -6.00 -0.79 -3.19
C PHE A 55 -6.66 0.32 -2.36
N ASN A 56 -7.64 -0.05 -1.55
CA ASN A 56 -8.26 0.87 -0.59
C ASN A 56 -8.51 0.17 0.75
N PHE A 57 -8.40 0.92 1.84
CA PHE A 57 -8.73 0.45 3.18
C PHE A 57 -9.72 1.40 3.86
N ASP A 58 -10.87 0.87 4.30
CA ASP A 58 -11.85 1.61 5.09
C ASP A 58 -11.92 1.05 6.51
N LYS A 59 -11.53 1.88 7.48
CA LYS A 59 -11.53 1.53 8.90
C LYS A 59 -12.93 1.30 9.48
N ASN A 60 -13.96 1.95 8.93
CA ASN A 60 -15.32 1.86 9.47
C ASN A 60 -15.97 0.52 9.12
N SER A 61 -15.81 0.10 7.86
CA SER A 61 -16.24 -1.21 7.38
C SER A 61 -15.22 -2.32 7.64
N LYS A 62 -14.02 -1.98 8.12
CA LYS A 62 -12.89 -2.89 8.39
C LYS A 62 -12.54 -3.69 7.13
N GLN A 63 -12.50 -3.01 5.99
CA GLN A 63 -12.43 -3.63 4.68
C GLN A 63 -11.18 -3.20 3.92
N LEU A 64 -10.43 -4.18 3.42
CA LEU A 64 -9.39 -4.02 2.41
C LEU A 64 -9.95 -4.44 1.05
N ILE A 65 -9.87 -3.55 0.06
CA ILE A 65 -10.27 -3.79 -1.32
C ILE A 65 -9.01 -3.79 -2.19
N LEU A 66 -8.87 -4.82 -3.02
CA LEU A 66 -7.80 -4.98 -3.99
C LEU A 66 -8.38 -4.92 -5.40
N TYR A 67 -7.86 -4.02 -6.23
CA TYR A 67 -8.20 -3.90 -7.64
C TYR A 67 -7.12 -4.58 -8.47
N LEU A 68 -7.48 -5.62 -9.21
CA LEU A 68 -6.55 -6.53 -9.86
C LEU A 68 -6.74 -6.49 -11.38
N ASP A 69 -5.66 -6.72 -12.12
CA ASP A 69 -5.72 -7.03 -13.55
C ASP A 69 -5.03 -8.36 -13.82
N SER A 70 -5.78 -9.32 -14.36
CA SER A 70 -5.37 -10.70 -14.53
C SER A 70 -5.09 -11.00 -16.00
N GLY A 71 -3.82 -11.23 -16.35
CA GLY A 71 -3.43 -11.62 -17.71
C GLY A 71 -3.70 -13.10 -18.04
N LEU A 72 -4.07 -13.91 -17.04
CA LEU A 72 -4.25 -15.35 -17.11
C LEU A 72 -5.63 -15.74 -16.60
N GLU A 73 -6.11 -16.90 -17.04
CA GLU A 73 -7.35 -17.47 -16.52
C GLU A 73 -7.19 -18.02 -15.10
N ASN A 74 -6.03 -18.59 -14.75
CA ASN A 74 -5.80 -19.19 -13.45
C ASN A 74 -4.93 -18.27 -12.60
N ASN A 75 -5.53 -17.72 -11.54
CA ASN A 75 -4.89 -16.72 -10.69
C ASN A 75 -4.61 -17.31 -9.31
N LEU A 76 -3.42 -17.01 -8.78
CA LEU A 76 -2.96 -17.41 -7.46
C LEU A 76 -2.40 -16.17 -6.75
N GLY A 77 -2.85 -15.95 -5.52
CA GLY A 77 -2.40 -14.87 -4.66
C GLY A 77 -2.09 -15.35 -3.24
N GLU A 78 -1.05 -14.76 -2.67
CA GLU A 78 -0.66 -14.90 -1.27
C GLU A 78 -0.65 -13.51 -0.64
N LEU A 79 -1.40 -13.33 0.44
CA LEU A 79 -1.56 -12.05 1.13
C LEU A 79 -1.12 -12.17 2.59
N VAL A 80 -0.26 -11.26 3.02
CA VAL A 80 0.20 -11.12 4.40
C VAL A 80 -0.40 -9.85 4.97
N ILE A 81 -1.29 -9.99 5.95
CA ILE A 81 -1.92 -8.85 6.65
C ILE A 81 -1.41 -8.82 8.10
N PRO A 82 -0.92 -7.68 8.62
CA PRO A 82 -0.61 -7.54 10.04
C PRO A 82 -1.83 -7.77 10.92
N SER A 83 -1.70 -8.59 11.97
CA SER A 83 -2.78 -8.89 12.93
C SER A 83 -3.22 -7.67 13.74
N THR A 84 -2.37 -6.65 13.81
CA THR A 84 -2.68 -5.36 14.43
C THR A 84 -3.53 -4.46 13.52
N LEU A 85 -3.52 -4.67 12.19
CA LEU A 85 -4.34 -3.88 11.26
C LEU A 85 -5.76 -4.45 11.18
N LEU A 86 -5.88 -5.72 10.80
CA LEU A 86 -7.16 -6.39 10.53
C LEU A 86 -7.10 -7.82 11.07
N ASN A 87 -8.10 -8.22 11.86
CA ASN A 87 -8.07 -9.46 12.64
C ASN A 87 -9.47 -10.06 12.84
N GLY A 88 -9.53 -11.15 13.60
CA GLY A 88 -10.73 -11.89 13.93
C GLY A 88 -11.19 -12.79 12.78
N ASP A 89 -12.50 -12.88 12.59
CA ASP A 89 -13.11 -13.64 11.50
C ASP A 89 -13.05 -12.84 10.20
N PHE A 90 -12.60 -13.51 9.13
CA PHE A 90 -12.51 -12.89 7.81
C PHE A 90 -13.64 -13.33 6.88
N THR A 91 -14.13 -12.38 6.07
CA THR A 91 -15.04 -12.64 4.96
C THR A 91 -14.42 -12.11 3.66
N PHE A 92 -14.50 -12.91 2.60
CA PHE A 92 -13.89 -12.61 1.30
C PHE A 92 -14.93 -12.62 0.18
N TYR A 93 -14.80 -11.67 -0.72
CA TYR A 93 -15.59 -11.58 -1.95
C TYR A 93 -14.66 -11.36 -3.15
N LEU A 94 -14.95 -12.06 -4.25
CA LEU A 94 -14.37 -11.84 -5.56
C LEU A 94 -15.51 -11.41 -6.48
N ASN A 95 -15.45 -10.20 -7.04
CA ASN A 95 -16.49 -9.63 -7.89
C ASN A 95 -17.90 -9.81 -7.28
N ASP A 96 -18.04 -9.40 -6.01
CA ASP A 96 -19.27 -9.52 -5.20
C ASP A 96 -19.74 -10.96 -4.89
N GLN A 97 -19.01 -11.98 -5.31
CA GLN A 97 -19.26 -13.38 -4.97
C GLN A 97 -18.38 -13.84 -3.82
N LYS A 98 -18.99 -14.37 -2.77
CA LYS A 98 -18.27 -14.90 -1.61
C LYS A 98 -17.40 -16.11 -2.00
N PHE A 99 -16.17 -16.15 -1.50
CA PHE A 99 -15.28 -17.31 -1.62
C PHE A 99 -14.52 -17.57 -0.31
N PHE A 100 -13.79 -18.69 -0.24
CA PHE A 100 -13.18 -19.18 1.01
C PHE A 100 -11.70 -19.54 0.80
N PRO A 101 -10.79 -18.57 1.04
CA PRO A 101 -9.36 -18.83 0.92
C PRO A 101 -8.82 -19.65 2.09
N LYS A 102 -7.59 -20.16 1.94
CA LYS A 102 -6.87 -20.81 3.03
C LYS A 102 -6.20 -19.76 3.90
N ILE A 103 -6.47 -19.77 5.20
CA ILE A 103 -5.93 -18.80 6.16
C ILE A 103 -5.05 -19.53 7.18
N GLN A 104 -3.84 -19.02 7.38
CA GLN A 104 -2.92 -19.44 8.43
C GLN A 104 -2.52 -18.21 9.23
N SER A 105 -2.85 -18.19 10.52
CA SER A 105 -2.66 -17.03 11.37
C SER A 105 -1.68 -17.34 12.50
N ASN A 106 -0.92 -16.33 12.90
CA ASN A 106 -0.18 -16.31 14.16
C ASN A 106 -0.39 -14.96 14.86
N GLU A 107 0.33 -14.72 15.95
CA GLU A 107 0.19 -13.49 16.75
C GLU A 107 0.51 -12.20 15.97
N LYS A 108 1.30 -12.27 14.90
CA LYS A 108 1.81 -11.11 14.16
C LYS A 108 1.10 -10.86 12.83
N VAL A 109 0.73 -11.93 12.14
CA VAL A 109 0.22 -11.84 10.76
C VAL A 109 -0.83 -12.90 10.46
N HIS A 110 -1.66 -12.58 9.48
CA HIS A 110 -2.53 -13.50 8.77
C HIS A 110 -1.92 -13.76 7.39
N PHE A 111 -1.58 -15.02 7.10
CA PHE A 111 -1.13 -15.49 5.79
C PHE A 111 -2.30 -16.14 5.07
N ILE A 112 -2.75 -15.54 3.99
CA ILE A 112 -3.94 -15.92 3.23
C ILE A 112 -3.52 -16.36 1.84
N THR A 113 -3.87 -17.58 1.44
CA THR A 113 -3.65 -18.09 0.08
C THR A 113 -4.99 -18.23 -0.61
N PHE A 114 -5.12 -17.67 -1.82
CA PHE A 114 -6.34 -17.74 -2.61
C PHE A 114 -6.07 -18.01 -4.08
N GLU A 115 -7.01 -18.68 -4.72
CA GLU A 115 -7.02 -18.97 -6.14
C GLU A 115 -8.38 -18.60 -6.73
N PHE A 116 -8.39 -18.15 -7.98
CA PHE A 116 -9.64 -17.89 -8.71
C PHE A 116 -9.44 -18.02 -10.23
N THR A 117 -10.56 -18.20 -10.93
CA THR A 117 -10.60 -18.23 -12.38
C THR A 117 -11.16 -16.93 -12.94
N GLY A 118 -10.48 -16.36 -13.93
CA GLY A 118 -10.96 -15.21 -14.71
C GLY A 118 -9.84 -14.26 -15.12
N SER A 119 -9.93 -13.74 -16.34
CA SER A 119 -9.00 -12.74 -16.89
C SER A 119 -9.57 -11.31 -16.84
N GLY A 120 -8.70 -10.32 -17.01
CA GLY A 120 -9.01 -8.89 -16.96
C GLY A 120 -9.21 -8.37 -15.53
N SER A 121 -10.04 -7.33 -15.41
CA SER A 121 -10.23 -6.63 -14.15
C SER A 121 -11.05 -7.43 -13.14
N ASN A 122 -10.51 -7.59 -11.94
CA ASN A 122 -11.14 -8.30 -10.84
C ASN A 122 -11.04 -7.47 -9.55
N ILE A 123 -12.01 -7.64 -8.65
CA ILE A 123 -12.03 -6.97 -7.35
C ILE A 123 -12.09 -8.03 -6.25
N ILE A 124 -11.15 -7.97 -5.31
CA ILE A 124 -11.19 -8.76 -4.08
C ILE A 124 -11.47 -7.84 -2.90
N SER A 125 -12.52 -8.15 -2.14
CA SER A 125 -12.86 -7.43 -0.90
C SER A 125 -12.68 -8.36 0.29
N ILE A 126 -11.97 -7.87 1.31
CA ILE A 126 -11.58 -8.62 2.50
C ILE A 126 -12.04 -7.84 3.71
N THR A 127 -12.94 -8.40 4.51
CA THR A 127 -13.45 -7.76 5.72
C THR A 127 -13.06 -8.60 6.93
N GLY A 128 -12.46 -7.96 7.93
CA GLY A 128 -12.19 -8.56 9.25
C GLY A 128 -13.25 -8.15 10.27
N SER A 129 -13.51 -9.00 11.26
CA SER A 129 -14.41 -8.65 12.37
C SER A 129 -13.79 -7.64 13.32
N GLU A 130 -12.46 -7.56 13.36
CA GLU A 130 -11.69 -6.66 14.22
C GLU A 130 -10.72 -5.79 13.41
N TYR A 131 -10.49 -4.58 13.92
CA TYR A 131 -9.60 -3.58 13.36
C TYR A 131 -8.79 -2.97 14.50
N LEU A 132 -7.52 -2.67 14.25
CA LEU A 132 -6.62 -2.01 15.20
C LEU A 132 -6.46 -2.78 16.53
N VAL A 133 -6.15 -4.08 16.45
CA VAL A 133 -6.01 -4.93 17.64
C VAL A 133 -4.70 -4.64 18.36
N GLY A 134 -4.78 -4.35 19.66
CA GLY A 134 -3.62 -4.09 20.51
C GLY A 134 -3.00 -2.70 20.35
N LEU A 135 -3.70 -1.78 19.68
CA LEU A 135 -3.31 -0.39 19.50
C LEU A 135 -4.50 0.53 19.77
N ASP A 136 -4.23 1.70 20.36
CA ASP A 136 -5.23 2.76 20.50
C ASP A 136 -5.10 3.73 19.33
N GLU A 137 -6.24 4.22 18.83
CA GLU A 137 -6.28 5.22 17.77
C GLU A 137 -5.62 6.52 18.25
N ILE A 138 -4.68 7.03 17.45
CA ILE A 138 -4.05 8.32 17.74
C ILE A 138 -4.94 9.40 17.16
N THR A 139 -5.72 10.05 18.02
CA THR A 139 -6.45 11.26 17.65
C THR A 139 -5.46 12.43 17.58
N PRO A 140 -5.46 13.23 16.50
CA PRO A 140 -4.75 14.49 16.50
C PRO A 140 -5.26 15.33 17.67
N ILE A 141 -4.35 15.83 18.52
CA ILE A 141 -4.71 16.77 19.56
C ILE A 141 -5.14 18.06 18.85
N GLU A 142 -6.45 18.24 18.66
CA GLU A 142 -7.01 19.54 18.36
C GLU A 142 -6.86 20.35 19.65
N ASN A 143 -5.93 21.32 19.66
CA ASN A 143 -5.77 22.26 20.76
C ASN A 143 -7.00 23.18 20.83
N ASN A 144 -8.16 22.65 21.21
CA ASN A 144 -9.31 23.42 21.67
C ASN A 144 -9.09 23.74 23.16
N LEU A 145 -8.10 24.59 23.42
CA LEU A 145 -7.93 25.27 24.70
C LEU A 145 -8.95 26.42 24.77
N GLU A 146 -10.23 26.08 24.85
CA GLU A 146 -11.27 27.03 25.25
C GLU A 146 -12.00 26.51 26.49
N ASN A 147 -11.64 27.15 27.62
CA ASN A 147 -12.58 27.60 28.66
C ASN A 147 -12.96 26.70 29.84
N ASP A 148 -12.07 25.82 30.36
CA ASP A 148 -12.41 25.09 31.60
C ASP A 148 -11.42 25.20 32.77
N PHE A 149 -10.41 26.07 32.68
CA PHE A 149 -9.49 26.33 33.80
C PHE A 149 -9.13 27.80 33.91
N LEU A 150 -10.05 28.63 34.43
CA LEU A 150 -9.68 29.90 35.04
C LEU A 150 -10.27 30.00 36.46
N PRO A 151 -9.46 30.22 37.51
CA PRO A 151 -9.95 30.64 38.81
C PRO A 151 -10.44 32.10 38.75
N PRO A 152 -11.35 32.51 39.66
CA PRO A 152 -12.00 33.80 39.59
C PRO A 152 -11.23 34.87 40.36
N ASP A 153 -10.15 35.39 39.79
CA ASP A 153 -9.60 36.69 40.18
C ASP A 153 -8.45 37.13 39.27
N GLY A 154 -8.61 38.33 38.73
CA GLY A 154 -7.73 38.89 37.72
C GLY A 154 -6.37 39.32 38.26
N GLN A 155 -5.32 38.88 37.56
CA GLN A 155 -4.10 39.64 37.41
C GLN A 155 -3.46 39.28 36.06
N PHE A 156 -3.49 40.23 35.11
CA PHE A 156 -2.71 40.15 33.89
C PHE A 156 -1.25 40.46 34.23
N ASP A 157 -0.34 39.52 33.93
CA ASP A 157 1.08 39.82 33.81
C ASP A 157 1.51 39.52 32.38
N THR A 158 1.47 40.57 31.55
CA THR A 158 1.75 40.52 30.13
C THR A 158 3.23 40.83 29.90
N THR A 159 4.12 39.82 29.91
CA THR A 159 5.48 39.98 29.32
C THR A 159 6.02 38.68 28.72
N LEU A 160 5.84 38.57 27.39
CA LEU A 160 6.79 38.13 26.37
C LEU A 160 7.56 36.81 26.56
N THR A 161 7.20 35.80 25.74
CA THR A 161 8.12 35.24 24.73
C THR A 161 7.35 34.76 23.49
N THR A 162 6.74 35.70 22.75
CA THR A 162 6.17 35.50 21.40
C THR A 162 6.97 36.23 20.32
N ASP A 163 8.24 36.58 20.59
CA ASP A 163 9.03 37.43 19.70
C ASP A 163 10.10 36.71 18.86
N SER A 164 10.27 35.38 18.96
CA SER A 164 11.33 34.67 18.23
C SER A 164 10.93 34.01 16.90
N PHE A 165 9.63 33.87 16.59
CA PHE A 165 9.20 33.17 15.36
C PHE A 165 8.59 34.06 14.27
N VAL A 166 8.18 35.30 14.59
CA VAL A 166 7.56 36.20 13.61
C VAL A 166 8.59 36.91 12.71
N TRP A 167 9.85 37.05 13.14
CA TRP A 167 10.90 37.66 12.33
C TRP A 167 11.47 36.76 11.21
N ILE A 168 11.25 35.44 11.25
CA ILE A 168 11.87 34.53 10.27
C ILE A 168 11.07 34.50 8.95
N ILE A 169 9.74 34.69 9.00
CA ILE A 169 8.90 34.64 7.79
C ILE A 169 8.89 35.99 7.04
N GLY A 170 9.01 37.11 7.76
CA GLY A 170 9.07 38.45 7.15
C GLY A 170 10.37 38.77 6.41
N ALA A 171 11.52 38.26 6.88
CA ALA A 171 12.82 38.56 6.29
C ALA A 171 13.08 37.80 4.97
N GLY A 172 12.53 36.59 4.79
CA GLY A 172 12.75 35.77 3.59
C GLY A 172 12.05 36.30 2.33
N ILE A 173 10.87 36.91 2.47
CA ILE A 173 10.06 37.38 1.34
C ILE A 173 10.62 38.68 0.73
N ALA A 174 11.32 39.49 1.53
CA ALA A 174 11.99 40.71 1.04
C ALA A 174 13.27 40.43 0.23
N ILE A 175 14.00 39.34 0.53
CA ILE A 175 15.25 39.00 -0.19
C ILE A 175 14.96 38.46 -1.60
N VAL A 176 13.87 37.69 -1.78
CA VAL A 176 13.50 37.12 -3.09
C VAL A 176 12.99 38.19 -4.07
N SER A 177 12.27 39.21 -3.58
CA SER A 177 11.77 40.30 -4.43
C SER A 177 12.88 41.26 -4.90
N GLY A 178 13.92 41.50 -4.09
CA GLY A 178 15.08 42.31 -4.47
C GLY A 178 15.94 41.69 -5.59
N ILE A 179 16.14 40.37 -5.59
CA ILE A 179 16.96 39.67 -6.59
C ILE A 179 16.31 39.67 -7.99
N ILE A 180 14.97 39.64 -8.04
CA ILE A 180 14.22 39.65 -9.31
C ILE A 180 14.27 41.04 -9.97
N VAL A 181 14.27 42.13 -9.19
CA VAL A 181 14.33 43.49 -9.73
C VAL A 181 15.73 43.83 -10.26
N VAL A 182 16.80 43.35 -9.61
CA VAL A 182 18.19 43.60 -10.09
C VAL A 182 18.48 42.84 -11.40
N LYS A 183 17.97 41.62 -11.58
CA LYS A 183 18.17 40.88 -12.84
C LYS A 183 17.44 41.50 -14.05
N LYS A 184 16.37 42.27 -13.84
CA LYS A 184 15.62 42.93 -14.92
C LYS A 184 16.32 44.19 -15.46
N PHE A 185 17.26 44.78 -14.72
CA PHE A 185 18.02 45.96 -15.14
C PHE A 185 19.44 45.66 -15.68
N VAL A 186 19.94 44.43 -15.55
CA VAL A 186 21.30 44.05 -16.02
C VAL A 186 21.29 43.43 -17.42
N LYS A 187 20.13 43.28 -18.07
CA LYS A 187 20.04 42.93 -19.49
C LYS A 187 19.68 44.16 -20.32
N LYS A 188 20.68 45.00 -20.56
CA LYS A 188 20.77 45.87 -21.74
C LYS A 188 22.02 45.48 -22.50
#